data_AF-A0A8S3DEE0-F1
#
_entry.id   AF-A0A8S3DEE0-F1
#
_cell.length_a   1.000
_cell.length_b   1.000
_cell.length_c   1.000
_cell.angle_alpha   90.00
_cell.angle_beta   90.00
_cell.angle_gamma   90.00
#
_symmetry.space_group_name_H-M   'P 1'
#
loop_
_entity.id
_entity.type
_entity.pdbx_description
1 polymer ?
#
loop_
_entity_poly.entity_id
_entity_poly.type
_entity_poly.pdbx_seq_one_letter_code
_entity_poly.pdbx_strand_id
1 'polypeptide(L)' 'IGAVLLQIYPEGDRPIAYLSKKFTQAQRKWSPMEQECYAFICSLDKWHNYLSGIKFEWETDHKALTQLNQKAQINKRCE' A
#
# COMPACT_ATOMS: atom_id res chain seq x y z
N ILE A 1 -11.69 -0.50 -0.83
CA ILE A 1 -10.30 -0.06 -1.08
C ILE A 1 -10.28 1.07 -2.07
N GLY A 2 -9.47 2.08 -1.77
CA GLY A 2 -9.08 3.15 -2.68
C GLY A 2 -7.56 3.26 -2.67
N ALA A 3 -6.95 3.49 -3.82
CA ALA A 3 -5.53 3.84 -3.91
C ALA A 3 -5.30 4.77 -5.10
N VAL A 4 -4.26 5.59 -5.01
CA VAL A 4 -3.80 6.46 -6.10
C VAL A 4 -2.32 6.21 -6.36
N LEU A 5 -1.96 6.11 -7.64
CA LEU A 5 -0.58 6.09 -8.08
C LEU A 5 -0.21 7.51 -8.50
N LEU A 6 0.71 8.12 -7.78
CA LEU A 6 1.22 9.46 -8.04
C LEU A 6 2.61 9.39 -8.64
N GLN A 7 2.91 10.31 -9.55
CA GLN A 7 4.26 10.58 -10.02
C GLN A 7 4.72 11.93 -9.48
N ILE A 8 5.87 11.93 -8.83
CA ILE A 8 6.46 13.13 -8.24
C ILE A 8 7.21 13.91 -9.32
N TYR A 9 6.87 15.18 -9.47
CA TYR A 9 7.57 16.13 -10.33
C TYR A 9 7.97 17.38 -9.53
N PRO A 10 9.00 18.14 -9.96
CA PRO A 10 9.39 19.39 -9.29
C PRO A 10 8.26 20.43 -9.20
N GLU A 11 7.31 20.37 -10.14
CA GLU A 11 6.17 21.28 -10.24
C GLU A 11 4.95 20.82 -9.41
N GLY A 12 5.01 19.63 -8.82
CA GLY A 12 3.94 19.02 -8.03
C GLY A 12 3.54 17.62 -8.50
N ASP A 13 2.85 16.90 -7.61
CA ASP A 13 2.51 15.50 -7.80
C ASP A 13 1.36 15.33 -8.80
N ARG A 14 1.53 14.39 -9.74
CA ARG A 14 0.55 14.13 -10.80
C ARG A 14 -0.01 12.71 -10.69
N PRO A 15 -1.33 12.52 -10.65
CA PRO A 15 -1.93 11.19 -10.61
C PRO A 15 -1.80 10.48 -11.96
N ILE A 16 -1.22 9.28 -11.93
CA ILE A 16 -1.11 8.38 -13.08
C ILE A 16 -2.35 7.48 -13.16
N ALA A 17 -2.76 6.92 -12.03
CA ALA A 17 -3.84 5.94 -11.98
C ALA A 17 -4.59 5.97 -10.66
N TYR A 18 -5.88 5.62 -10.72
CA TYR A 18 -6.75 5.45 -9.57
C TYR A 18 -7.24 4.01 -9.49
N LEU A 19 -7.28 3.48 -8.28
CA LEU A 19 -7.88 2.19 -7.97
C LEU A 19 -9.03 2.41 -7.00
N SER A 20 -10.20 1.90 -7.35
CA SER A 20 -11.36 1.84 -6.45
C SER A 20 -12.02 0.49 -6.59
N LYS A 21 -12.17 -0.24 -5.48
CA LYS A 21 -12.82 -1.54 -5.45
C LYS A 21 -13.59 -1.71 -4.15
N LYS A 22 -14.82 -2.21 -4.28
CA LYS A 22 -15.70 -2.48 -3.14
C LYS A 22 -15.23 -3.72 -2.40
N PHE A 23 -15.27 -3.68 -1.07
CA PHE A 23 -15.03 -4.86 -0.25
C PHE A 23 -16.20 -5.84 -0.36
N THR A 24 -15.87 -7.14 -0.44
CA THR A 24 -16.87 -8.20 -0.31
C THR A 24 -17.40 -8.28 1.13
N GLN A 25 -18.48 -9.02 1.36
CA GLN A 25 -19.08 -9.14 2.69
C GLN A 25 -18.12 -9.72 3.73
N ALA A 26 -17.26 -10.67 3.34
CA ALA A 26 -16.22 -11.20 4.20
C ALA A 26 -15.15 -10.16 4.51
N GLN A 27 -14.71 -9.41 3.49
CA GLN A 27 -13.65 -8.41 3.62
C GLN A 27 -14.02 -7.23 4.50
N ARG A 28 -15.31 -6.87 4.54
CA ARG A 28 -15.81 -5.83 5.44
C ARG A 28 -15.68 -6.19 6.92
N LYS A 29 -15.52 -7.48 7.25
CA LYS A 29 -15.34 -7.96 8.63
C LYS A 29 -13.88 -8.00 9.06
N TRP A 30 -12.94 -7.79 8.13
CA TRP A 30 -11.52 -7.75 8.44
C TRP A 30 -11.19 -6.54 9.32
N SER A 31 -10.12 -6.68 10.11
CA SER A 31 -9.57 -5.57 10.87
C SER A 31 -9.11 -4.44 9.94
N PRO A 32 -9.07 -3.18 10.40
CA PRO A 32 -8.55 -2.06 9.61
C PRO A 32 -7.17 -2.34 9.02
N MET A 33 -6.28 -2.96 9.80
CA MET A 33 -4.94 -3.35 9.35
C MET A 33 -4.97 -4.32 8.16
N GLU A 34 -5.81 -5.36 8.20
CA GLU A 34 -5.94 -6.32 7.10
C GLU A 34 -6.55 -5.67 5.85
N GLN A 35 -7.51 -4.75 6.04
CA GLN A 35 -8.13 -4.01 4.94
C GLN A 35 -7.10 -3.13 4.21
N GLU A 36 -6.24 -2.45 4.95
CA GLU A 36 -5.16 -1.62 4.41
C GLU A 36 -4.08 -2.46 3.72
N CYS A 37 -3.62 -3.56 4.34
CA CYS A 37 -2.71 -4.51 3.70
C CYS A 37 -3.27 -5.06 2.38
N TYR A 38 -4.56 -5.41 2.36
CA TYR A 38 -5.21 -5.89 1.15
C TYR A 38 -5.31 -4.80 0.08
N ALA A 39 -5.56 -3.54 0.46
CA ALA A 39 -5.53 -2.42 -0.46
C ALA A 39 -4.14 -2.26 -1.11
N PHE A 40 -3.07 -2.39 -0.32
CA PHE A 40 -1.70 -2.34 -0.82
C PHE A 40 -1.40 -3.48 -1.82
N ILE A 41 -1.72 -4.72 -1.46
CA ILE A 41 -1.53 -5.89 -2.35
C ILE A 41 -2.32 -5.73 -3.66
N CYS A 42 -3.59 -5.30 -3.58
CA CYS A 42 -4.40 -5.03 -4.77
C CYS A 42 -3.81 -3.93 -5.66
N SER A 43 -3.17 -2.93 -5.06
CA SER A 43 -2.54 -1.82 -5.79
C SER A 43 -1.28 -2.29 -6.50
N LEU A 44 -0.45 -3.09 -5.83
CA LEU A 44 0.74 -3.71 -6.43
C LEU A 44 0.40 -4.64 -7.59
N ASP A 45 -0.63 -5.48 -7.43
CA ASP A 45 -1.09 -6.38 -8.49
C ASP A 45 -1.62 -5.58 -9.70
N LYS A 46 -2.42 -4.54 -9.43
CA LYS A 46 -3.00 -3.69 -10.49
C LYS A 46 -1.93 -2.90 -11.25
N TRP A 47 -0.93 -2.40 -10.55
CA TRP A 47 0.12 -1.54 -11.11
C TRP A 47 1.47 -2.24 -11.24
N HIS A 48 1.48 -3.57 -11.28
CA HIS A 48 2.70 -4.35 -11.42
C HIS A 48 3.54 -3.88 -12.62
N ASN A 49 2.90 -3.60 -13.75
CA ASN A 49 3.56 -3.11 -14.96
C ASN A 49 4.21 -1.72 -14.80
N TYR A 50 3.73 -0.89 -13.86
CA TYR A 50 4.29 0.44 -13.57
C TYR A 50 5.35 0.38 -12.47
N LEU A 51 5.16 -0.48 -11.47
CA LEU A 51 5.98 -0.53 -10.25
C LEU A 51 7.12 -1.55 -10.34
N SER A 52 7.07 -2.49 -11.29
CA SER A 52 8.10 -3.50 -11.45
C SER A 52 9.43 -2.87 -11.85
N GLY A 53 10.48 -3.16 -11.07
CA GLY A 53 11.85 -2.70 -11.32
C GLY A 53 12.15 -1.26 -10.89
N ILE A 54 11.18 -0.53 -10.31
CA ILE A 54 11.39 0.83 -9.82
C ILE A 54 11.33 0.89 -8.29
N LYS A 55 12.05 1.84 -7.71
CA LYS A 55 11.88 2.22 -6.31
C LYS A 55 10.69 3.16 -6.22
N PHE A 56 9.77 2.88 -5.33
CA PHE A 56 8.60 3.72 -5.06
C PHE A 56 8.41 3.84 -3.55
N GLU A 57 7.71 4.91 -3.16
CA GLU A 57 7.28 5.12 -1.78
C GLU A 57 5.80 4.73 -1.67
N TRP A 58 5.45 4.13 -0.53
CA TRP A 58 4.08 3.79 -0.22
C TRP A 58 3.63 4.59 1.00
N GLU A 59 2.60 5.39 0.80
CA GLU A 59 1.95 6.15 1.86
C GLU A 59 0.61 5.51 2.23
N THR A 60 0.38 5.35 3.53
CA THR A 60 -0.89 4.91 4.12
C THR A 60 -1.18 5.76 5.34
N ASP A 61 -2.44 6.08 5.57
CA ASP A 61 -2.93 6.81 6.74
C ASP A 61 -2.88 5.94 8.02
N HIS A 62 -2.66 4.63 7.87
CA HIS A 62 -2.66 3.70 8.98
C HIS A 62 -1.29 3.61 9.66
N LYS A 63 -1.11 4.39 10.75
CA LYS A 63 0.12 4.45 11.56
C LYS A 63 0.70 3.10 11.98
N ALA A 64 -0.12 2.06 12.17
CA ALA A 64 0.38 0.73 12.54
C ALA A 64 1.15 0.03 11.40
N LEU A 65 0.84 0.37 10.14
CA LEU A 65 1.55 -0.16 8.97
C LEU A 65 2.88 0.57 8.74
N THR A 66 2.96 1.86 9.07
CA THR A 66 4.24 2.60 9.13
C THR A 66 5.23 1.95 10.11
N GLN A 67 4.73 1.38 11.22
CA GLN A 67 5.56 0.67 12.19
C GLN A 67 6.07 -0.69 11.70
N LEU A 68 5.40 -1.34 10.74
CA LEU A 68 5.92 -2.58 10.14
C LEU A 68 7.19 -2.32 9.32
N ASN A 69 7.28 -1.16 8.65
CA ASN A 69 8.49 -0.75 7.94
C ASN A 69 9.67 -0.52 8.92
N GLN A 70 9.39 -0.02 10.13
CA GLN A 70 10.40 0.13 11.19
C GLN A 70 10.77 -1.21 11.86
N LYS A 71 9.82 -2.12 12.07
CA LYS A 71 10.06 -3.44 12.69
C LYS A 71 10.72 -4.46 11.77
N ALA A 72 10.67 -4.26 10.45
CA ALA A 72 11.44 -5.06 9.49
C ALA A 72 12.96 -4.98 9.73
N GLN A 73 13.44 -4.00 10.52
CA GLN A 73 14.85 -3.88 10.90
C GLN A 73 15.28 -4.65 12.16
N ILE A 74 14.40 -5.17 13.03
CA ILE A 74 14.85 -6.01 14.15
C ILE A 74 13.76 -7.01 14.57
N ASN A 75 13.89 -8.25 14.11
CA ASN A 75 13.48 -9.40 14.91
C ASN A 75 14.54 -10.50 14.79
N LYS A 76 15.73 -10.25 15.37
CA LYS A 76 16.66 -11.30 15.78
C LYS A 76 16.09 -12.01 17.02
N ARG A 77 15.04 -12.81 16.84
CA ARG A 77 14.53 -13.67 17.92
C ARG A 77 14.13 -15.04 17.41
N CYS A 78 15.08 -15.67 16.73
CA CYS A 78 15.22 -17.11 16.60
C CYS A 78 16.72 -17.43 16.67
N GLU A 79 17.26 -17.41 17.88
CA GLU A 79 18.35 -18.29 18.33
C GLU A 79 17.84 -18.93 19.64
#